data_AF-A0A4U3CF24-F1
#
_entry.id   AF-A0A4U3CF24-F1
#
_cell.length_a   1.000
_cell.length_b   1.000
_cell.length_c   1.000
_cell.angle_alpha   90.00
_cell.angle_beta   90.00
_cell.angle_gamma   90.00
#
_symmetry.space_group_name_H-M   'P 1'
#
loop_
_entity.id
_entity.type
_entity.pdbx_description
1 polymer ?
#
loop_
_entity_poly.entity_id
_entity_poly.type
_entity_poly.pdbx_seq_one_letter_code
_entity_poly.pdbx_strand_id
1 'polypeptide(L)'
;MLIDCDTCTVRGAGCADCVVTVLLGAPPGWQGVDPVVVQLSERPRTPARTAEDAVVPPPGVVVEFDDVERRAVRALAEYGLVPPLRHRGGTEAGGADGSSGSRTG
;
A
#
# COMPACT_ATOMS: atom_id res chain seq x y z
N MET A 1 11.25 -20.73 11.32
CA MET A 1 10.28 -21.58 12.05
C MET A 1 8.95 -21.42 11.36
N LEU A 2 8.39 -22.50 10.84
CA LEU A 2 7.11 -22.52 10.12
C LEU A 2 6.08 -23.20 11.02
N ILE A 3 4.94 -22.56 11.25
CA ILE A 3 3.84 -23.12 12.04
C ILE A 3 2.72 -23.46 11.07
N ASP A 4 2.35 -24.73 11.02
CA ASP A 4 1.22 -25.22 10.22
C ASP A 4 -0.05 -25.21 11.07
N CYS A 5 -0.88 -24.20 10.83
CA CYS A 5 -2.15 -24.05 11.53
C CYS A 5 -3.18 -25.09 11.10
N ASP A 6 -3.04 -25.76 9.94
CA ASP A 6 -4.03 -26.71 9.43
C ASP A 6 -3.92 -28.10 10.08
N THR A 7 -2.74 -28.48 10.55
CA THR A 7 -2.51 -29.75 11.27
C THR A 7 -2.37 -29.60 12.78
N CYS A 8 -2.49 -28.38 13.30
CA CYS A 8 -2.34 -28.08 14.73
C CYS A 8 -3.46 -28.73 15.56
N THR A 9 -3.11 -29.69 16.41
CA THR A 9 -4.07 -30.47 17.23
C THR A 9 -4.79 -29.65 18.31
N VAL A 10 -4.24 -28.48 18.67
CA VAL A 10 -4.84 -27.54 19.63
C VAL A 10 -5.53 -26.36 18.96
N ARG A 11 -5.68 -26.38 17.62
CA ARG A 11 -6.36 -25.32 16.86
C ARG A 11 -7.78 -25.11 17.40
N GLY A 12 -8.16 -23.86 17.58
CA GLY A 12 -9.44 -23.47 18.20
C GLY A 12 -9.36 -23.45 19.72
N ALA A 13 -9.13 -24.61 20.35
CA ALA A 13 -9.19 -24.74 21.81
C ALA A 13 -8.08 -23.99 22.57
N GLY A 14 -6.86 -23.93 22.00
CA GLY A 14 -5.70 -23.27 22.62
C GLY A 14 -5.24 -22.01 21.89
N CYS A 15 -5.93 -21.59 20.83
CA CYS A 15 -5.49 -20.47 20.01
C CYS A 15 -5.54 -19.13 20.75
N ALA A 16 -6.51 -18.92 21.65
CA ALA A 16 -6.63 -17.67 22.40
C ALA A 16 -5.40 -17.37 23.27
N ASP A 17 -4.74 -18.42 23.78
CA ASP A 17 -3.59 -18.32 24.69
C ASP A 17 -2.25 -18.67 23.99
N CYS A 18 -2.25 -18.83 22.67
CA CYS A 18 -1.05 -19.17 21.90
C CYS A 18 -0.16 -17.93 21.70
N VAL A 19 1.16 -18.09 21.87
CA VAL A 19 2.15 -17.02 21.62
C VAL A 19 2.03 -16.39 20.22
N VAL A 20 1.57 -17.17 19.23
CA VAL A 20 1.34 -16.71 17.86
C VAL A 20 0.24 -15.63 17.79
N THR A 21 -0.83 -15.80 18.56
CA THR A 21 -1.95 -14.86 18.67
C THR A 21 -1.49 -13.52 19.27
N VAL A 22 -0.60 -13.58 20.25
CA VAL A 22 0.03 -12.39 20.86
C VAL A 22 0.92 -11.66 19.85
N LEU A 23 1.75 -12.37 19.10
CA LEU A 23 2.61 -11.77 18.07
C LEU A 23 1.81 -11.13 16.93
N LEU A 24 0.63 -11.64 16.62
CA LEU A 24 -0.26 -11.13 15.56
C LEU A 24 -1.28 -10.08 16.05
N GLY A 25 -1.34 -9.80 17.35
CA GLY A 25 -2.19 -8.74 17.92
C GLY A 25 -3.70 -9.01 17.86
N ALA A 26 -4.12 -10.28 17.79
CA ALA A 26 -5.55 -10.61 17.81
C ALA A 26 -6.14 -10.41 19.22
N PRO A 27 -7.27 -9.70 19.38
CA PRO A 27 -7.90 -9.51 20.68
C PRO A 27 -8.41 -10.83 21.30
N PRO A 28 -8.40 -10.96 22.64
CA PRO A 28 -8.99 -12.12 23.31
C PRO A 28 -10.50 -12.19 23.00
N GLY A 29 -10.95 -13.32 22.45
CA GLY A 29 -12.34 -13.54 22.01
C GLY A 29 -12.52 -13.91 20.53
N TRP A 30 -11.45 -13.86 19.73
CA TRP A 30 -11.45 -14.36 18.35
C TRP A 30 -11.47 -15.90 18.30
N GLN A 31 -12.65 -16.48 18.51
CA GLN A 31 -12.90 -17.91 18.35
C GLN A 31 -13.62 -18.15 17.01
N GLY A 32 -12.85 -18.45 15.96
CA GLY A 32 -13.37 -19.12 14.76
C GLY A 32 -14.41 -18.37 13.90
N VAL A 33 -14.61 -17.07 14.08
CA VAL A 33 -15.38 -16.28 13.13
C VAL A 33 -14.46 -15.79 12.02
N ASP A 34 -14.88 -16.00 10.77
CA ASP A 34 -14.36 -15.24 9.63
C ASP A 34 -14.39 -13.76 10.03
N PRO A 35 -13.26 -13.01 9.97
CA PRO A 35 -13.28 -11.61 10.34
C PRO A 35 -14.44 -10.94 9.63
N VAL A 36 -15.27 -10.22 10.39
CA VAL A 36 -16.32 -9.38 9.79
C VAL A 36 -15.59 -8.31 9.00
N VAL A 37 -15.30 -8.62 7.74
CA VAL A 37 -14.86 -7.68 6.73
C VAL A 37 -16.06 -6.78 6.49
N VAL A 38 -16.10 -5.66 7.21
CA VAL A 38 -17.01 -4.57 6.92
C VAL A 38 -16.62 -4.11 5.52
N GLN A 39 -17.40 -4.54 4.53
CA GLN A 39 -17.29 -4.04 3.17
C GLN A 39 -17.46 -2.54 3.27
N LEU A 40 -16.39 -1.80 3.02
CA LEU A 40 -16.44 -0.35 3.01
C LEU A 40 -17.39 0.01 1.88
N SER A 41 -18.64 0.32 2.22
CA SER A 41 -19.66 0.65 1.25
C SER A 41 -19.11 1.81 0.44
N GLU A 42 -19.05 1.66 -0.89
CA GLU A 42 -18.57 2.72 -1.77
C GLU A 42 -19.29 4.00 -1.39
N ARG A 43 -18.51 5.02 -1.00
CA ARG A 43 -19.08 6.36 -0.81
C ARG A 43 -19.82 6.69 -2.10
N PRO A 44 -21.12 7.05 -2.04
CA PRO A 44 -21.85 7.46 -3.22
C PRO A 44 -21.02 8.55 -3.90
N ARG A 45 -20.62 8.34 -5.15
CA ARG A 45 -19.95 9.39 -5.93
C ARG A 45 -20.94 10.55 -6.00
N THR A 46 -20.70 11.60 -5.21
CA THR A 46 -21.42 12.86 -5.36
C THR A 46 -21.16 13.35 -6.78
N PRO A 47 -22.18 13.71 -7.57
CA PRO A 47 -21.94 14.40 -8.83
C PRO A 47 -21.12 15.65 -8.49
N ALA A 48 -20.05 15.86 -9.25
CA ALA A 48 -19.08 16.92 -9.03
C ALA A 48 -19.81 18.24 -8.71
N ARG A 49 -19.57 18.78 -7.52
CA ARG A 49 -19.83 20.20 -7.29
C ARG A 49 -18.89 20.94 -8.23
N THR A 50 -19.41 21.97 -8.89
CA THR A 50 -18.78 22.90 -9.85
C THR A 50 -17.28 22.75 -10.14
N ALA A 51 -16.91 22.85 -11.43
CA ALA A 51 -15.62 22.55 -12.10
C ALA A 51 -14.27 22.94 -11.45
N GLU A 52 -14.26 23.54 -10.26
CA GLU A 52 -13.08 23.85 -9.44
C GLU A 52 -12.78 22.72 -8.42
N ASP A 53 -13.65 21.71 -8.31
CA ASP A 53 -13.64 20.69 -7.28
C ASP A 53 -13.14 19.33 -7.83
N ALA A 54 -11.89 18.99 -7.50
CA ALA A 54 -11.20 17.69 -7.64
C ALA A 54 -11.47 16.83 -8.90
N VAL A 55 -10.51 16.84 -9.84
CA VAL A 55 -10.43 15.84 -10.92
C VAL A 55 -10.02 14.49 -10.32
N VAL A 56 -11.00 13.64 -9.99
CA VAL A 56 -10.73 12.22 -9.70
C VAL A 56 -10.58 11.49 -11.03
N PRO A 57 -9.39 10.96 -11.37
CA PRO A 57 -9.22 10.23 -12.62
C PRO A 57 -10.08 8.95 -12.61
N PRO A 58 -10.60 8.54 -13.77
CA PRO A 58 -11.28 7.26 -13.91
C PRO A 58 -10.40 6.10 -13.38
N PRO A 59 -11.00 5.05 -12.81
CA PRO A 59 -10.25 3.88 -12.38
C PRO A 59 -9.48 3.27 -13.57
N GLY A 60 -8.21 2.92 -13.34
CA GLY A 60 -7.33 2.37 -14.38
C GLY A 60 -6.51 3.40 -15.16
N VAL A 61 -6.72 4.71 -14.91
CA VAL A 61 -5.84 5.75 -15.46
C VAL A 61 -4.50 5.73 -14.71
N VAL A 62 -3.40 5.62 -15.47
CA VAL A 62 -2.05 5.73 -14.95
C VAL A 62 -1.72 7.21 -14.77
N VAL A 63 -1.33 7.60 -13.56
CA VAL A 63 -0.82 8.95 -13.25
C VAL A 63 0.70 8.88 -13.25
N GLU A 64 1.32 9.55 -14.21
CA GLU A 64 2.76 9.72 -14.27
C GLU A 64 3.18 10.79 -13.27
N PHE A 65 4.18 10.49 -12.45
CA PHE A 65 4.82 11.43 -11.55
C PHE A 65 6.24 11.66 -12.02
N ASP A 66 6.69 12.90 -12.12
CA ASP A 66 8.09 13.21 -12.41
C ASP A 66 9.01 12.92 -11.21
N ASP A 67 10.32 13.14 -11.35
CA ASP A 67 11.29 12.91 -10.27
C ASP A 67 11.08 13.78 -9.03
N VAL A 68 10.65 15.03 -9.23
CA VAL A 68 10.40 16.00 -8.16
C VAL A 68 9.14 15.59 -7.41
N GLU A 69 8.07 15.29 -8.13
CA GLU A 69 6.81 14.83 -7.59
C GLU A 69 6.96 13.49 -6.86
N ARG A 70 7.64 12.50 -7.47
CA ARG A 70 7.94 11.22 -6.80
C ARG A 70 8.67 11.42 -5.49
N ARG A 71 9.64 12.34 -5.45
CA ARG A 71 10.38 12.67 -4.22
C ARG A 71 9.46 13.30 -3.17
N ALA A 72 8.61 14.25 -3.58
CA ALA A 72 7.66 14.90 -2.68
C ALA A 72 6.68 13.88 -2.07
N VAL A 73 6.06 13.02 -2.89
CA VAL A 73 5.09 12.06 -2.39
C VAL A 73 5.77 10.97 -1.54
N ARG A 74 7.02 10.59 -1.84
CA ARG A 74 7.81 9.72 -0.96
C ARG A 74 8.01 10.33 0.42
N ALA A 75 8.36 11.62 0.50
CA ALA A 75 8.51 12.29 1.79
C ALA A 75 7.20 12.27 2.58
N LEU A 76 6.06 12.53 1.93
CA LEU A 76 4.74 12.41 2.58
C LEU A 76 4.48 11.01 3.14
N ALA A 77 4.91 9.97 2.42
CA ALA A 77 4.76 8.58 2.86
C ALA A 77 5.66 8.25 4.06
N GLU A 78 6.88 8.77 4.10
CA GLU A 78 7.83 8.59 5.22
C GLU A 78 7.26 9.14 6.54
N TYR A 79 6.51 10.25 6.47
CA TYR A 79 5.83 10.83 7.62
C TYR A 79 4.40 10.29 7.84
N GLY A 80 3.96 9.30 7.05
CA GLY A 80 2.66 8.65 7.20
C GLY A 80 1.44 9.48 6.77
N LEU A 81 1.66 10.57 6.02
CA LEU A 81 0.58 11.41 5.48
C LEU A 81 -0.11 10.77 4.27
N VAL A 82 0.56 9.83 3.61
CA VAL A 82 0.01 8.99 2.54
C VAL A 82 0.50 7.55 2.69
N PRO A 83 -0.21 6.54 2.16
CA PRO A 83 0.28 5.16 2.15
C PRO A 83 1.61 5.00 1.39
N PRO A 84 2.49 4.05 1.79
CA PRO A 84 3.75 3.80 1.09
C PRO A 84 3.56 3.38 -0.37
N LEU A 85 4.18 4.12 -1.29
CA LEU A 85 3.95 3.93 -2.71
C LEU A 85 4.82 2.82 -3.31
N ARG A 86 4.26 2.13 -4.31
CA ARG A 86 4.89 1.05 -5.09
C ARG A 86 5.02 1.50 -6.55
N HIS A 87 5.69 2.64 -6.78
CA HIS A 87 5.88 3.18 -8.13
C HIS A 87 6.71 2.20 -8.98
N ARG A 88 6.26 1.94 -10.22
CA ARG A 88 7.13 1.36 -11.25
C ARG A 88 7.92 2.51 -11.85
N GLY A 89 9.24 2.36 -11.99
CA GLY A 89 10.07 3.39 -12.61
C GLY A 89 9.57 3.65 -14.03
N GLY A 90 9.30 4.91 -14.37
CA GLY A 90 9.01 5.31 -15.74
C GLY A 90 10.21 4.96 -16.59
N THR A 91 10.00 4.19 -17.66
CA THR A 91 11.04 3.92 -18.64
C THR A 91 11.52 5.27 -19.16
N GLU A 92 12.80 5.60 -18.93
CA GLU A 92 13.44 6.77 -19.53
C GLU A 92 13.24 6.69 -21.04
N ALA A 93 12.27 7.44 -21.55
CA ALA A 93 12.02 7.55 -22.98
C ALA A 93 13.19 8.34 -23.59
N GLY A 94 14.23 7.61 -24.00
CA GLY A 94 15.19 7.98 -25.03
C GLY A 94 16.08 9.20 -24.73
N GLY A 95 17.33 8.94 -24.35
CA GLY A 95 18.35 9.96 -24.29
C GLY A 95 19.72 9.42 -23.88
N ALA A 96 20.19 8.35 -24.52
CA ALA A 96 21.60 7.99 -24.46
C ALA A 96 22.41 8.99 -25.29
N ASP A 97 22.53 10.23 -24.82
CA ASP A 97 23.55 11.15 -25.29
C ASP A 97 24.83 10.83 -24.52
N GLY A 98 25.73 10.17 -25.25
CA GLY A 98 27.05 9.83 -24.76
C GLY A 98 27.89 11.05 -24.42
N SER A 99 28.94 10.74 -23.66
CA SER A 99 30.16 11.54 -23.45
C SER A 99 30.15 12.53 -22.27
N SER A 100 30.21 11.97 -21.05
CA SER A 100 31.01 12.57 -19.99
C SER A 100 32.51 12.26 -20.26
N GLY A 101 33.10 13.00 -21.20
CA GLY A 101 34.55 13.03 -21.40
C GLY A 101 35.19 14.01 -20.42
N SER A 102 35.69 13.50 -19.30
CA SER A 102 36.59 14.22 -18.40
C SER A 102 37.84 14.69 -19.16
N ARG A 103 38.15 15.99 -19.14
CA ARG A 103 39.50 16.51 -19.36
C ARG A 103 39.79 17.62 -18.35
N THR A 104 40.60 17.24 -17.37
CA THR A 104 41.44 18.13 -16.57
C THR A 104 42.53 18.73 -17.48
N GLY A 105 42.83 20.01 -17.29
CA GLY A 105 43.88 20.75 -17.99
C GLY A 105 43.87 22.22 -17.60
#